data_AF-A0A372QVQ0-F1
#
_entry.id   AF-A0A372QVQ0-F1
#
_cell.length_a   1.000
_cell.length_b   1.000
_cell.length_c   1.000
_cell.angle_alpha   90.00
_cell.angle_beta   90.00
_cell.angle_gamma   90.00
#
_symmetry.space_group_name_H-M   'P 1'
#
loop_
_entity.id
_entity.type
_entity.pdbx_description
1 polymer ?
#
loop_
_entity_poly.entity_id
_entity_poly.type
_entity_poly.pdbx_seq_one_letter_code
_entity_poly.pdbx_strand_id
1 'polypeptide(L)'
;MASQSDNPPNPPNSSNSSQPSPQPKSLENDLRKLLYDERFYDISLKCSDNIILNACKNILASRTEVFNEYIFDKSKKNNANQQRQQLEFDKVNSIAMKLILEYLYTSKNEKETLNVSNVVEVYYAAIFFKLDDLQNDIIEYTMKILREGDKTDETITYGTEELNELAKKLLSEFIEKFSLDVNNDMSKLLVNWVAKIQLFPDNADGDSLSLMGLQHLLNKTFETKDQFATYELTLFEYTLVKTKHIILEEKTGSKKIYDMNYDSNVIERIKDRLMPLLPFIDLRIIDPDDVVLKLEPLKLFPQEMITDAYRYRIEKKHELLQPMRGRITFRWKYEFEGKSKNPPSPPIITNNGFTVEVDSNIKNYQSIMGDLVIKGNGIHKWDISVENLNDTIYIGICGIDEKFDKPGDKTYQYGWALGSDGYVYNKRDWKRNNGKFTVGDVVNITVDMTAKHCYFSINNQTFYEAIGYAFPDELYPFVSLNKGGKLHIK
;
A
#
# COMPACT_ATOMS: atom_id res chain seq x y z
N MET A 1 40.40 -84.65 11.09
CA MET A 1 41.59 -84.62 10.20
C MET A 1 41.10 -84.62 8.76
N ALA A 2 41.74 -83.79 7.93
CA ALA A 2 41.69 -83.71 6.47
C ALA A 2 40.43 -83.15 5.76
N SER A 3 40.57 -81.85 5.45
CA SER A 3 40.24 -81.13 4.21
C SER A 3 39.92 -81.92 2.92
N GLN A 4 39.02 -81.40 2.08
CA GLN A 4 39.37 -80.60 0.89
C GLN A 4 38.13 -80.01 0.18
N SER A 5 38.38 -78.90 -0.51
CA SER A 5 37.49 -78.03 -1.27
C SER A 5 37.06 -78.62 -2.62
N ASP A 6 35.91 -78.18 -3.14
CA ASP A 6 35.79 -77.54 -4.47
C ASP A 6 34.38 -76.93 -4.65
N ASN A 7 34.32 -75.79 -5.33
CA ASN A 7 33.14 -74.92 -5.51
C ASN A 7 32.83 -74.77 -7.04
N PRO A 8 31.68 -74.20 -7.47
CA PRO A 8 30.59 -74.89 -8.16
C PRO A 8 30.39 -74.44 -9.64
N PRO A 9 29.32 -74.88 -10.34
CA PRO A 9 28.77 -74.14 -11.49
C PRO A 9 27.51 -73.33 -11.10
N ASN A 10 27.46 -72.09 -11.57
CA ASN A 10 26.37 -71.11 -11.38
C ASN A 10 25.05 -71.51 -12.07
N PRO A 11 23.88 -71.13 -11.51
CA PRO A 11 22.57 -71.27 -12.15
C PRO A 11 22.25 -70.10 -13.12
N PRO A 12 21.30 -70.30 -14.07
CA PRO A 12 20.91 -69.28 -15.03
C PRO A 12 20.02 -68.19 -14.41
N ASN A 13 20.32 -66.94 -14.80
CA ASN A 13 19.59 -65.72 -14.45
C ASN A 13 18.10 -65.79 -14.82
N SER A 14 17.24 -65.65 -13.81
CA SER A 14 15.86 -65.20 -14.00
C SER A 14 15.73 -63.80 -13.41
N SER A 15 15.71 -62.78 -14.27
CA SER A 15 15.31 -61.43 -13.90
C SER A 15 14.30 -60.91 -14.90
N ASN A 16 13.06 -61.38 -14.76
CA ASN A 16 11.89 -60.64 -15.23
C ASN A 16 11.75 -59.40 -14.34
N SER A 17 12.41 -58.30 -14.72
CA SER A 17 12.04 -56.98 -14.23
C SER A 17 10.89 -56.48 -15.10
N SER A 18 9.67 -56.66 -14.60
CA SER A 18 8.50 -55.90 -15.05
C SER A 18 8.82 -54.41 -14.85
N GLN A 19 9.17 -53.72 -15.93
CA GLN A 19 9.30 -52.27 -15.95
C GLN A 19 7.97 -51.66 -15.48
N PRO A 20 7.98 -50.72 -14.50
CA PRO A 20 6.78 -50.00 -14.17
C PRO A 20 6.34 -49.20 -15.39
N SER A 21 5.10 -49.40 -15.83
CA SER A 21 4.45 -48.56 -16.84
C SER A 21 4.62 -47.08 -16.46
N PRO A 22 5.01 -46.19 -17.39
CA PRO A 22 5.16 -44.78 -17.06
C PRO A 22 3.83 -44.25 -16.53
N GLN A 23 3.83 -43.76 -15.29
CA GLN A 23 2.66 -43.08 -14.73
C GLN A 23 2.22 -41.99 -15.72
N PRO A 24 0.91 -41.84 -15.99
CA PRO A 24 0.41 -40.76 -16.82
C PRO A 24 0.94 -39.44 -16.26
N LYS A 25 1.57 -38.63 -17.11
CA LYS A 25 1.97 -37.27 -16.73
C LYS A 25 0.70 -36.48 -16.39
N SER A 26 0.83 -35.50 -15.49
CA SER A 26 -0.29 -34.59 -15.18
C SER A 26 -0.82 -33.96 -16.46
N LEU A 27 -2.15 -33.99 -16.69
CA LEU A 27 -2.80 -33.34 -17.83
C LEU A 27 -2.37 -31.87 -17.96
N GLU A 28 -2.21 -31.19 -16.83
CA GLU A 28 -1.71 -29.82 -16.75
C GLU A 28 -0.33 -29.68 -17.43
N ASN A 29 0.60 -30.58 -17.11
CA ASN A 29 1.93 -30.60 -17.71
C ASN A 29 1.92 -30.99 -19.20
N ASP A 30 0.96 -31.78 -19.62
CA ASP A 30 0.80 -32.14 -21.03
C ASP A 30 0.24 -30.97 -21.84
N LEU A 31 -0.75 -30.23 -21.30
CA LEU A 31 -1.24 -28.98 -21.90
C LEU A 31 -0.13 -27.92 -21.95
N ARG A 32 0.62 -27.72 -20.85
CA ARG A 32 1.75 -26.79 -20.82
C ARG A 32 2.78 -27.04 -21.93
N LYS A 33 3.04 -28.30 -22.28
CA LYS A 33 3.97 -28.63 -23.38
C LYS A 33 3.45 -28.17 -24.75
N LEU A 34 2.14 -28.22 -24.98
CA LEU A 34 1.54 -27.79 -26.24
C LEU A 34 1.79 -26.30 -26.51
N LEU A 35 1.92 -25.48 -25.45
CA LEU A 35 2.24 -24.06 -25.56
C LEU A 35 3.65 -23.80 -26.16
N TYR A 36 4.56 -24.78 -26.08
CA TYR A 36 5.94 -24.66 -26.51
C TYR A 36 6.31 -25.62 -27.65
N ASP A 37 5.32 -26.28 -28.28
CA ASP A 37 5.54 -27.26 -29.35
C ASP A 37 4.97 -26.75 -30.68
N GLU A 38 5.88 -26.34 -31.57
CA GLU A 38 5.56 -25.70 -32.85
C GLU A 38 4.65 -26.52 -33.77
N ARG A 39 4.60 -27.84 -33.57
CA ARG A 39 3.77 -28.75 -34.36
C ARG A 39 2.28 -28.54 -34.12
N PHE A 40 1.90 -27.97 -32.98
CA PHE A 40 0.50 -27.78 -32.57
C PHE A 40 -0.02 -26.35 -32.80
N TYR A 41 0.83 -25.44 -33.29
CA TYR A 41 0.44 -24.06 -33.50
C TYR A 41 -0.41 -23.89 -34.76
N ASP A 42 -1.63 -23.37 -34.59
CA ASP A 42 -2.59 -23.11 -35.67
C ASP A 42 -3.10 -21.65 -35.69
N ILE A 43 -2.66 -20.83 -34.74
CA ILE A 43 -2.89 -19.37 -34.67
C ILE A 43 -1.65 -18.61 -34.22
N SER A 44 -1.51 -17.39 -34.74
CA SER A 44 -0.47 -16.44 -34.35
C SER A 44 -1.10 -15.19 -33.73
N LEU A 45 -0.48 -14.66 -32.69
CA LEU A 45 -0.94 -13.53 -31.89
C LEU A 45 0.14 -12.46 -31.91
N LYS A 46 -0.08 -11.38 -32.66
CA LYS A 46 0.82 -10.22 -32.69
C LYS A 46 0.47 -9.28 -31.54
N CYS A 47 1.41 -9.12 -30.61
CA CYS A 47 1.26 -8.28 -29.43
C CYS A 47 1.63 -6.81 -29.72
N SER A 48 1.36 -5.92 -28.77
CA SER A 48 1.57 -4.46 -28.90
C SER A 48 3.04 -4.07 -29.07
N ASP A 49 3.96 -4.91 -28.60
CA ASP A 49 5.41 -4.79 -28.76
C ASP A 49 5.92 -5.42 -30.07
N ASN A 50 5.02 -5.73 -31.01
CA ASN A 50 5.26 -6.40 -32.28
C ASN A 50 5.83 -7.83 -32.19
N ILE A 51 5.88 -8.42 -31.00
CA ILE A 51 6.27 -9.82 -30.82
C ILE A 51 5.09 -10.71 -31.20
N ILE A 52 5.37 -11.74 -32.00
CA ILE A 52 4.39 -12.73 -32.43
C ILE A 52 4.54 -13.98 -31.56
N LEU A 53 3.46 -14.34 -30.88
CA LEU A 53 3.34 -15.60 -30.14
C LEU A 53 2.46 -16.57 -30.93
N ASN A 54 2.65 -17.87 -30.71
CA ASN A 54 1.85 -18.89 -31.38
C ASN A 54 1.14 -19.77 -30.34
N ALA A 55 -0.04 -20.28 -30.70
CA ALA A 55 -0.89 -21.04 -29.78
C ALA A 55 -1.82 -22.00 -30.53
N CYS A 56 -2.70 -22.67 -29.78
CA CYS A 56 -3.73 -23.59 -30.25
C CYS A 56 -5.12 -22.94 -30.17
N LYS A 57 -5.76 -22.68 -31.31
CA LYS A 57 -7.09 -22.06 -31.47
C LYS A 57 -8.13 -22.69 -30.57
N ASN A 58 -8.20 -24.02 -30.58
CA ASN A 58 -9.23 -24.76 -29.87
C ASN A 58 -9.13 -24.57 -28.35
N ILE A 59 -7.92 -24.48 -27.81
CA ILE A 59 -7.72 -24.20 -26.39
C ILE A 59 -8.16 -22.77 -26.09
N LEU A 60 -7.64 -21.78 -26.83
CA LEU A 60 -7.97 -20.38 -26.61
C LEU A 60 -9.48 -20.11 -26.69
N ALA A 61 -10.13 -20.56 -27.76
CA ALA A 61 -11.56 -20.36 -27.99
C ALA A 61 -12.46 -21.10 -26.99
N SER A 62 -11.97 -22.16 -26.35
CA SER A 62 -12.72 -22.89 -25.32
C SER A 62 -12.57 -22.27 -23.93
N ARG A 63 -11.53 -21.46 -23.71
CA ARG A 63 -11.14 -20.98 -22.38
C ARG A 63 -11.54 -19.52 -22.13
N THR A 64 -11.76 -18.73 -23.18
CA THR A 64 -12.35 -17.40 -23.06
C THR A 64 -13.22 -17.06 -24.27
N GLU A 65 -14.37 -16.45 -23.99
CA GLU A 65 -15.29 -15.91 -25.00
C GLU A 65 -14.60 -14.90 -25.91
N VAL A 66 -13.65 -14.13 -25.39
CA VAL A 66 -12.90 -13.13 -26.16
C VAL A 66 -12.16 -13.82 -27.31
N PHE A 67 -11.36 -14.86 -27.03
CA PHE A 67 -10.71 -15.59 -28.13
C PHE A 67 -11.72 -16.32 -29.02
N ASN A 68 -12.83 -16.83 -28.48
CA ASN A 68 -13.87 -17.45 -29.29
C ASN A 68 -14.41 -16.49 -30.34
N GLU A 69 -14.78 -15.28 -29.93
CA GLU A 69 -15.24 -14.21 -30.80
C GLU A 69 -14.16 -13.81 -31.81
N TYR A 70 -12.94 -13.50 -31.37
CA TYR A 70 -11.86 -13.11 -32.28
C TYR A 70 -11.51 -14.18 -33.32
N ILE A 71 -11.55 -15.46 -32.95
CA ILE A 71 -11.22 -16.58 -33.84
C ILE A 71 -12.34 -16.86 -34.83
N PHE A 72 -13.59 -16.85 -34.37
CA PHE A 72 -14.76 -17.24 -35.17
C PHE A 72 -15.59 -16.08 -35.70
N ASP A 73 -15.12 -14.84 -35.54
CA ASP A 73 -15.75 -13.64 -36.08
C ASP A 73 -15.96 -13.76 -37.61
N LYS A 74 -17.22 -13.97 -37.98
CA LYS A 74 -17.63 -14.18 -39.38
C LYS A 74 -17.47 -12.93 -40.23
N SER A 75 -17.33 -11.76 -39.62
CA SER A 75 -17.12 -10.48 -40.31
C SER A 75 -15.67 -10.28 -40.77
N LYS A 76 -14.71 -10.96 -40.13
CA LYS A 76 -13.26 -10.90 -40.45
C LYS A 76 -12.77 -12.10 -41.26
N LYS A 77 -13.61 -12.66 -42.13
CA LYS A 77 -13.18 -13.67 -43.12
C LYS A 77 -12.18 -13.06 -44.11
N ASN A 78 -10.92 -12.96 -43.71
CA ASN A 78 -9.82 -12.60 -44.59
C ASN A 78 -9.37 -13.84 -45.36
N ASN A 79 -9.49 -13.72 -46.68
CA ASN A 79 -8.80 -14.42 -47.77
C ASN A 79 -8.39 -15.88 -47.53
N ALA A 80 -9.01 -16.78 -48.30
CA ALA A 80 -8.76 -18.23 -48.38
C ALA A 80 -7.28 -18.65 -48.67
N ASN A 81 -6.35 -17.71 -48.77
CA ASN A 81 -4.93 -17.92 -49.08
C ASN A 81 -3.99 -17.77 -47.85
N GLN A 82 -4.48 -17.42 -46.65
CA GLN A 82 -3.65 -17.42 -45.44
C GLN A 82 -3.66 -18.81 -44.78
N GLN A 83 -2.48 -19.45 -44.71
CA GLN A 83 -2.32 -20.77 -44.08
C GLN A 83 -2.50 -20.76 -42.55
N ARG A 84 -2.28 -19.61 -41.89
CA ARG A 84 -2.50 -19.41 -40.45
C ARG A 84 -3.21 -18.09 -40.20
N GLN A 85 -4.20 -18.11 -39.31
CA GLN A 85 -4.90 -16.92 -38.87
C GLN A 85 -3.97 -16.14 -37.92
N GLN A 86 -3.86 -14.83 -38.12
CA GLN A 86 -3.16 -13.93 -37.22
C GLN A 86 -4.16 -12.98 -36.55
N LEU A 87 -4.10 -12.87 -35.22
CA LEU A 87 -4.81 -11.87 -34.44
C LEU A 87 -3.84 -10.81 -33.97
N GLU A 88 -4.30 -9.55 -33.91
CA GLU A 88 -3.49 -8.41 -33.49
C GLU A 88 -4.07 -7.78 -32.22
N PHE A 89 -3.19 -7.52 -31.25
CA PHE A 89 -3.54 -6.99 -29.93
C PHE A 89 -2.68 -5.76 -29.62
N ASP A 90 -3.19 -4.59 -29.98
CA ASP A 90 -2.42 -3.33 -29.89
C ASP A 90 -2.22 -2.81 -28.47
N LYS A 91 -2.88 -3.41 -27.47
CA LYS A 91 -2.85 -2.97 -26.07
C LYS A 91 -2.27 -3.98 -25.08
N VAL A 92 -1.95 -5.20 -25.53
CA VAL A 92 -1.39 -6.27 -24.70
C VAL A 92 -0.02 -6.64 -25.22
N ASN A 93 1.01 -6.49 -24.38
CA ASN A 93 2.38 -6.85 -24.73
C ASN A 93 2.64 -8.36 -24.61
N SER A 94 3.79 -8.82 -25.10
CA SER A 94 4.10 -10.25 -25.11
C SER A 94 4.35 -10.84 -23.72
N ILE A 95 4.82 -10.06 -22.75
CA ILE A 95 5.06 -10.53 -21.38
C ILE A 95 3.72 -10.90 -20.74
N ALA A 96 2.74 -9.99 -20.79
CA ALA A 96 1.41 -10.25 -20.29
C ALA A 96 0.76 -11.41 -21.07
N MET A 97 0.84 -11.39 -22.40
CA MET A 97 0.24 -12.44 -23.24
C MET A 97 0.80 -13.83 -22.92
N LYS A 98 2.10 -14.00 -22.67
CA LYS A 98 2.67 -15.31 -22.28
C LYS A 98 2.05 -15.86 -21.01
N LEU A 99 1.88 -15.01 -19.99
CA LEU A 99 1.25 -15.38 -18.72
C LEU A 99 -0.22 -15.76 -18.93
N ILE A 100 -0.96 -14.95 -19.70
CA ILE A 100 -2.35 -15.27 -20.08
C ILE A 100 -2.42 -16.63 -20.81
N LEU A 101 -1.52 -16.89 -21.75
CA LEU A 101 -1.51 -18.16 -22.49
C LEU A 101 -1.23 -19.35 -21.57
N GLU A 102 -0.24 -19.28 -20.68
CA GLU A 102 0.01 -20.39 -19.73
C GLU A 102 -1.20 -20.60 -18.82
N TYR A 103 -1.84 -19.53 -18.36
CA TYR A 103 -3.05 -19.60 -17.53
C TYR A 103 -4.22 -20.25 -18.28
N LEU A 104 -4.48 -19.87 -19.53
CA LEU A 104 -5.55 -20.47 -20.33
C LEU A 104 -5.34 -21.98 -20.55
N TYR A 105 -4.08 -22.40 -20.69
CA TYR A 105 -3.72 -23.81 -20.88
C TYR A 105 -3.78 -24.63 -19.60
N THR A 106 -3.43 -24.04 -18.45
CA THR A 106 -3.14 -24.82 -17.23
C THR A 106 -3.94 -24.40 -16.00
N SER A 107 -4.67 -23.28 -16.07
CA SER A 107 -5.29 -22.57 -14.93
C SER A 107 -4.29 -22.19 -13.83
N LYS A 108 -3.00 -22.14 -14.15
CA LYS A 108 -1.89 -21.81 -13.26
C LYS A 108 -0.81 -21.09 -14.05
N ASN A 109 0.15 -20.53 -13.32
CA ASN A 109 1.32 -19.88 -13.88
C ASN A 109 2.56 -20.38 -13.13
N GLU A 110 3.28 -21.33 -13.71
CA GLU A 110 4.50 -21.89 -13.11
C GLU A 110 5.76 -21.37 -13.80
N LYS A 111 5.72 -21.23 -15.14
CA LYS A 111 6.86 -20.73 -15.91
C LYS A 111 6.84 -19.22 -16.08
N GLU A 112 5.68 -18.68 -16.43
CA GLU A 112 5.48 -17.26 -16.66
C GLU A 112 4.91 -16.65 -15.38
N THR A 113 5.77 -16.09 -14.53
CA THR A 113 5.37 -15.65 -13.18
C THR A 113 4.96 -14.19 -13.13
N LEU A 114 4.02 -13.88 -12.24
CA LEU A 114 3.76 -12.51 -11.81
C LEU A 114 4.97 -11.96 -11.06
N ASN A 115 5.28 -10.69 -11.31
CA ASN A 115 6.28 -9.93 -10.59
C ASN A 115 5.90 -8.44 -10.58
N VAL A 116 6.62 -7.64 -9.79
CA VAL A 116 6.38 -6.20 -9.69
C VAL A 116 6.36 -5.48 -11.05
N SER A 117 7.22 -5.86 -12.00
CA SER A 117 7.36 -5.13 -13.27
C SER A 117 6.30 -5.47 -14.32
N ASN A 118 5.58 -6.58 -14.16
CA ASN A 118 4.55 -7.01 -15.12
C ASN A 118 3.12 -6.96 -14.56
N VAL A 119 2.94 -6.75 -13.24
CA VAL A 119 1.65 -6.91 -12.57
C VAL A 119 0.53 -6.05 -13.16
N VAL A 120 0.81 -4.79 -13.51
CA VAL A 120 -0.16 -3.86 -14.12
C VAL A 120 -0.55 -4.31 -15.53
N GLU A 121 0.42 -4.70 -16.34
CA GLU A 121 0.21 -5.17 -17.72
C GLU A 121 -0.58 -6.48 -17.75
N VAL A 122 -0.26 -7.41 -16.85
CA VAL A 122 -0.96 -8.69 -16.74
C VAL A 122 -2.39 -8.47 -16.24
N TYR A 123 -2.61 -7.58 -15.26
CA TYR A 123 -3.95 -7.24 -14.79
C TYR A 123 -4.82 -6.63 -15.91
N TYR A 124 -4.24 -5.74 -16.71
CA TYR A 124 -4.90 -5.19 -17.90
C TYR A 124 -5.30 -6.29 -18.89
N ALA A 125 -4.39 -7.22 -19.17
CA ALA A 125 -4.66 -8.35 -20.06
C ALA A 125 -5.73 -9.28 -19.48
N ALA A 126 -5.71 -9.57 -18.18
CA ALA A 126 -6.70 -10.41 -17.52
C ALA A 126 -8.11 -9.82 -17.62
N ILE A 127 -8.26 -8.49 -17.45
CA ILE A 127 -9.52 -7.79 -17.72
C ILE A 127 -9.91 -7.91 -19.20
N PHE A 128 -8.98 -7.62 -20.11
CA PHE A 128 -9.23 -7.66 -21.54
C PHE A 128 -9.74 -9.04 -22.01
N PHE A 129 -9.20 -10.12 -21.46
CA PHE A 129 -9.61 -11.50 -21.76
C PHE A 129 -10.73 -12.05 -20.86
N LYS A 130 -11.32 -11.22 -19.98
CA LYS A 130 -12.39 -11.56 -19.03
C LYS A 130 -12.03 -12.74 -18.12
N LEU A 131 -10.85 -12.72 -17.52
CA LEU A 131 -10.32 -13.77 -16.64
C LEU A 131 -10.42 -13.36 -15.17
N ASP A 132 -11.62 -13.45 -14.61
CA ASP A 132 -11.93 -12.92 -13.26
C ASP A 132 -11.15 -13.62 -12.15
N ASP A 133 -10.98 -14.95 -12.23
CA ASP A 133 -10.19 -15.71 -11.27
C ASP A 133 -8.72 -15.23 -11.26
N LEU A 134 -8.13 -15.03 -12.44
CA LEU A 134 -6.77 -14.49 -12.56
C LEU A 134 -6.67 -13.04 -12.09
N GLN A 135 -7.71 -12.21 -12.31
CA GLN A 135 -7.75 -10.85 -11.76
C GLN A 135 -7.66 -10.87 -10.23
N ASN A 136 -8.39 -11.78 -9.56
CA ASN A 136 -8.34 -11.95 -8.12
C ASN A 136 -6.96 -12.40 -7.63
N ASP A 137 -6.34 -13.38 -8.31
CA ASP A 137 -4.99 -13.85 -7.99
C ASP A 137 -3.96 -12.71 -8.07
N ILE A 138 -4.08 -11.84 -9.08
CA ILE A 138 -3.20 -10.67 -9.27
C ILE A 138 -3.41 -9.62 -8.17
N ILE A 139 -4.66 -9.38 -7.76
CA ILE A 139 -4.99 -8.46 -6.65
C ILE A 139 -4.40 -8.98 -5.34
N GLU A 140 -4.54 -10.28 -5.06
CA GLU A 140 -3.98 -10.91 -3.86
C GLU A 140 -2.44 -10.83 -3.86
N TYR A 141 -1.81 -11.14 -4.99
CA TYR A 141 -0.37 -10.96 -5.17
C TYR A 141 0.06 -9.51 -4.89
N THR A 142 -0.65 -8.55 -5.47
CA THR A 142 -0.38 -7.11 -5.29
C THR A 142 -0.52 -6.68 -3.83
N MET A 143 -1.56 -7.17 -3.15
CA MET A 143 -1.76 -6.91 -1.73
C MET A 143 -0.61 -7.47 -0.89
N LYS A 144 -0.10 -8.65 -1.21
CA LYS A 144 1.03 -9.27 -0.51
C LYS A 144 2.32 -8.46 -0.68
N ILE A 145 2.67 -8.06 -1.90
CA ILE A 145 3.89 -7.27 -2.14
C ILE A 145 3.85 -5.91 -1.46
N LEU A 146 2.68 -5.26 -1.37
CA LEU A 146 2.55 -3.97 -0.69
C LEU A 146 2.66 -4.07 0.83
N ARG A 147 2.38 -5.26 1.40
CA ARG A 147 2.47 -5.52 2.84
C ARG A 147 3.85 -5.94 3.30
N GLU A 148 4.51 -6.78 2.50
CA GLU A 148 5.67 -7.55 2.92
C GLU A 148 6.83 -7.54 1.92
N GLY A 149 6.65 -6.91 0.76
CA GLY A 149 7.60 -6.95 -0.35
C GLY A 149 7.47 -8.21 -1.22
N ASP A 150 8.19 -8.20 -2.35
CA ASP A 150 8.27 -9.36 -3.23
C ASP A 150 9.29 -10.37 -2.68
N LYS A 151 8.80 -11.41 -2.02
CA LYS A 151 9.60 -12.47 -1.39
C LYS A 151 10.05 -13.58 -2.34
N THR A 152 10.10 -13.32 -3.64
CA THR A 152 10.68 -14.28 -4.61
C THR A 152 12.15 -14.57 -4.31
N ASP A 153 12.84 -13.67 -3.62
CA ASP A 153 14.14 -13.89 -3.00
C ASP A 153 14.05 -13.65 -1.48
N GLU A 154 14.14 -14.72 -0.68
CA GLU A 154 14.05 -14.66 0.79
C GLU A 154 15.19 -13.86 1.45
N THR A 155 16.24 -13.49 0.69
CA THR A 155 17.35 -12.68 1.19
C THR A 155 17.08 -11.16 1.10
N ILE A 156 16.08 -10.75 0.31
CA ILE A 156 15.71 -9.35 0.14
C ILE A 156 14.69 -8.97 1.21
N THR A 157 15.02 -7.96 2.00
CA THR A 157 14.09 -7.33 2.94
C THR A 157 13.70 -5.96 2.42
N TYR A 158 12.41 -5.67 2.45
CA TYR A 158 11.88 -4.36 2.07
C TYR A 158 11.63 -3.55 3.33
N GLY A 159 12.25 -2.37 3.41
CA GLY A 159 11.86 -1.38 4.39
C GLY A 159 10.55 -0.72 4.01
N THR A 160 9.95 -0.04 4.98
CA THR A 160 8.69 0.70 4.80
C THR A 160 8.76 1.72 3.67
N GLU A 161 9.90 2.40 3.50
CA GLU A 161 10.04 3.42 2.47
C GLU A 161 10.08 2.81 1.06
N GLU A 162 10.78 1.68 0.88
CA GLU A 162 10.78 0.96 -0.39
C GLU A 162 9.38 0.45 -0.77
N LEU A 163 8.58 0.00 0.21
CA LEU A 163 7.19 -0.40 -0.01
C LEU A 163 6.29 0.80 -0.35
N ASN A 164 6.53 1.96 0.26
CA ASN A 164 5.80 3.18 -0.05
C ASN A 164 6.08 3.64 -1.48
N GLU A 165 7.35 3.63 -1.90
CA GLU A 165 7.74 3.95 -3.28
C GLU A 165 7.16 2.95 -4.28
N LEU A 166 7.14 1.67 -3.94
CA LEU A 166 6.48 0.64 -4.75
C LEU A 166 4.99 0.95 -4.95
N ALA A 167 4.26 1.32 -3.89
CA ALA A 167 2.84 1.65 -3.98
C ALA A 167 2.59 2.87 -4.88
N LYS A 168 3.38 3.94 -4.72
CA LYS A 168 3.31 5.15 -5.55
C LYS A 168 3.60 4.86 -7.01
N LYS A 169 4.64 4.04 -7.26
CA LYS A 169 5.02 3.59 -8.60
C LYS A 169 3.90 2.79 -9.27
N LEU A 170 3.37 1.78 -8.58
CA LEU A 170 2.30 0.93 -9.12
C LEU A 170 1.03 1.73 -9.43
N LEU A 171 0.63 2.68 -8.57
CA LEU A 171 -0.49 3.56 -8.87
C LEU A 171 -0.23 4.40 -10.13
N SER A 172 0.99 4.89 -10.31
CA SER A 172 1.36 5.71 -11.46
C SER A 172 1.36 4.92 -12.76
N GLU A 173 1.99 3.74 -12.78
CA GLU A 173 1.99 2.82 -13.92
C GLU A 173 0.57 2.33 -14.26
N PHE A 174 -0.23 2.07 -13.23
CA PHE A 174 -1.62 1.67 -13.39
C PHE A 174 -2.44 2.76 -14.09
N ILE A 175 -2.30 4.02 -13.70
CA ILE A 175 -3.02 5.13 -14.34
C ILE A 175 -2.48 5.43 -15.74
N GLU A 176 -1.18 5.25 -15.99
CA GLU A 176 -0.63 5.31 -17.34
C GLU A 176 -1.27 4.25 -18.26
N LYS A 177 -1.49 3.04 -17.74
CA LYS A 177 -2.11 1.95 -18.50
C LYS A 177 -3.63 2.09 -18.69
N PHE A 178 -4.36 2.55 -17.66
CA PHE A 178 -5.82 2.53 -17.63
C PHE A 178 -6.50 3.90 -17.83
N SER A 179 -5.77 5.01 -17.76
CA SER A 179 -6.29 6.39 -17.74
C SER A 179 -7.01 6.78 -16.42
N LEU A 180 -7.37 8.06 -16.28
CA LEU A 180 -7.82 8.68 -15.02
C LEU A 180 -9.20 8.23 -14.52
N ASP A 181 -10.08 7.82 -15.43
CA ASP A 181 -11.49 7.49 -15.17
C ASP A 181 -11.71 6.06 -14.67
N VAL A 182 -10.65 5.23 -14.66
CA VAL A 182 -10.69 3.84 -14.22
C VAL A 182 -11.30 3.69 -12.81
N ASN A 183 -12.09 2.63 -12.63
CA ASN A 183 -12.69 2.28 -11.36
C ASN A 183 -12.87 0.76 -11.25
N ASN A 184 -11.80 0.06 -10.87
CA ASN A 184 -11.81 -1.38 -10.63
C ASN A 184 -11.14 -1.70 -9.29
N ASP A 185 -11.11 -2.96 -8.88
CA ASP A 185 -10.67 -3.32 -7.54
C ASP A 185 -9.17 -3.12 -7.31
N MET A 186 -8.34 -3.30 -8.34
CA MET A 186 -6.92 -2.91 -8.30
C MET A 186 -6.74 -1.39 -8.10
N SER A 187 -7.52 -0.56 -8.78
CA SER A 187 -7.53 0.90 -8.58
C SER A 187 -7.85 1.25 -7.12
N LYS A 188 -8.90 0.65 -6.56
CA LYS A 188 -9.28 0.84 -5.14
C LYS A 188 -8.17 0.40 -4.19
N LEU A 189 -7.55 -0.76 -4.44
CA LEU A 189 -6.44 -1.28 -3.64
C LEU A 189 -5.26 -0.30 -3.62
N LEU A 190 -4.79 0.14 -4.80
CA LEU A 190 -3.65 1.04 -4.93
C LEU A 190 -3.94 2.42 -4.33
N VAL A 191 -5.13 2.98 -4.59
CA VAL A 191 -5.57 4.25 -3.98
C VAL A 191 -5.60 4.15 -2.46
N ASN A 192 -6.21 3.10 -1.91
CA ASN A 192 -6.30 2.89 -0.46
C ASN A 192 -4.89 2.77 0.15
N TRP A 193 -3.96 2.06 -0.50
CA TRP A 193 -2.58 1.97 0.00
C TRP A 193 -1.85 3.30 -0.03
N VAL A 194 -1.88 4.02 -1.16
CA VAL A 194 -1.18 5.30 -1.29
C VAL A 194 -1.78 6.37 -0.37
N ALA A 195 -3.09 6.35 -0.12
CA ALA A 195 -3.76 7.24 0.83
C ALA A 195 -3.20 7.13 2.26
N LYS A 196 -2.68 5.96 2.66
CA LYS A 196 -2.05 5.74 3.97
C LYS A 196 -0.57 6.11 4.02
N ILE A 197 0.00 6.63 2.93
CA ILE A 197 1.36 7.14 2.87
C ILE A 197 1.34 8.64 3.14
N GLN A 198 2.20 9.11 4.05
CA GLN A 198 2.39 10.54 4.25
C GLN A 198 3.12 11.12 3.04
N LEU A 199 2.51 12.12 2.40
CA LEU A 199 3.06 12.81 1.24
C LEU A 199 3.77 14.08 1.70
N PHE A 200 5.08 13.97 1.92
CA PHE A 200 5.91 15.08 2.41
C PHE A 200 6.40 15.98 1.26
N PRO A 201 6.20 17.31 1.35
CA PRO A 201 6.65 18.25 0.32
C PRO A 201 8.15 18.13 0.00
N ASP A 202 8.98 17.87 1.01
CA ASP A 202 10.44 17.79 0.87
C ASP A 202 10.92 16.59 0.03
N ASN A 203 10.08 15.57 -0.16
CA ASN A 203 10.39 14.37 -0.95
C ASN A 203 9.62 14.33 -2.28
N ALA A 204 8.80 15.33 -2.56
CA ALA A 204 7.84 15.31 -3.66
C ALA A 204 8.49 15.31 -5.06
N ASP A 205 9.73 15.77 -5.14
CA ASP A 205 10.56 15.83 -6.34
C ASP A 205 11.24 14.51 -6.71
N GLY A 206 11.52 13.67 -5.70
CA GLY A 206 12.22 12.40 -5.88
C GLY A 206 11.33 11.16 -5.94
N ASP A 207 10.08 11.26 -5.51
CA ASP A 207 9.22 10.08 -5.37
C ASP A 207 8.56 9.60 -6.66
N SER A 208 8.10 8.34 -6.62
CA SER A 208 7.61 7.59 -7.79
C SER A 208 6.14 7.85 -8.15
N LEU A 209 5.46 8.77 -7.44
CA LEU A 209 4.07 9.12 -7.79
C LEU A 209 4.08 10.04 -9.01
N SER A 210 3.24 9.82 -10.02
CA SER A 210 3.09 10.74 -11.16
C SER A 210 2.01 11.78 -10.87
N LEU A 211 1.96 12.88 -11.63
CA LEU A 211 0.86 13.85 -11.50
C LEU A 211 -0.50 13.23 -11.83
N MET A 212 -0.56 12.30 -12.78
CA MET A 212 -1.80 11.58 -13.10
C MET A 212 -2.19 10.62 -11.97
N GLY A 213 -1.21 9.91 -11.38
CA GLY A 213 -1.43 9.08 -10.19
C GLY A 213 -1.92 9.91 -9.01
N LEU A 214 -1.32 11.07 -8.76
CA LEU A 214 -1.74 12.03 -7.74
C LEU A 214 -3.16 12.56 -8.02
N GLN A 215 -3.46 12.96 -9.26
CA GLN A 215 -4.80 13.42 -9.63
C GLN A 215 -5.86 12.35 -9.37
N HIS A 216 -5.55 11.10 -9.73
CA HIS A 216 -6.43 9.98 -9.47
C HIS A 216 -6.63 9.73 -7.97
N LEU A 217 -5.54 9.73 -7.18
CA LEU A 217 -5.60 9.63 -5.72
C LEU A 217 -6.48 10.72 -5.11
N LEU A 218 -6.24 11.98 -5.46
CA LEU A 218 -6.97 13.14 -4.93
C LEU A 218 -8.47 13.06 -5.27
N ASN A 219 -8.81 12.70 -6.51
CA ASN A 219 -10.19 12.52 -6.94
C ASN A 219 -10.89 11.40 -6.17
N LYS A 220 -10.26 10.22 -6.06
CA LYS A 220 -10.86 9.06 -5.40
C LYS A 220 -10.96 9.18 -3.88
N THR A 221 -10.19 10.08 -3.28
CA THR A 221 -10.14 10.30 -1.83
C THR A 221 -10.80 11.60 -1.39
N PHE A 222 -11.33 12.41 -2.31
CA PHE A 222 -12.05 13.63 -1.96
C PHE A 222 -13.25 13.30 -1.06
N GLU A 223 -13.30 13.91 0.14
CA GLU A 223 -14.29 13.62 1.19
C GLU A 223 -14.35 12.15 1.67
N THR A 224 -13.25 11.39 1.51
CA THR A 224 -13.20 10.02 2.00
C THR A 224 -13.45 9.94 3.51
N LYS A 225 -14.07 8.82 3.94
CA LYS A 225 -14.18 8.42 5.34
C LYS A 225 -13.18 7.34 5.72
N ASP A 226 -12.48 6.80 4.72
CA ASP A 226 -11.43 5.81 4.91
C ASP A 226 -10.15 6.48 5.43
N GLN A 227 -9.13 5.68 5.70
CA GLN A 227 -7.87 6.19 6.22
C GLN A 227 -7.16 7.11 5.21
N PHE A 228 -6.58 8.19 5.73
CA PHE A 228 -5.69 9.08 4.99
C PHE A 228 -4.55 9.50 5.93
N ALA A 229 -3.35 9.74 5.41
CA ALA A 229 -2.18 10.01 6.25
C ALA A 229 -1.66 11.45 6.15
N THR A 230 -2.12 12.24 5.17
CA THR A 230 -1.54 13.57 4.88
C THR A 230 -2.51 14.70 5.19
N TYR A 231 -2.10 15.65 6.05
CA TYR A 231 -2.85 16.88 6.31
C TYR A 231 -3.17 17.65 5.04
N GLU A 232 -4.32 18.33 5.02
CA GLU A 232 -4.84 18.94 3.80
C GLU A 232 -3.95 20.07 3.27
N LEU A 233 -3.36 20.88 4.16
CA LEU A 233 -2.38 21.90 3.77
C LEU A 233 -1.09 21.28 3.21
N THR A 234 -0.57 20.27 3.89
CA THR A 234 0.64 19.54 3.46
C THR A 234 0.44 18.84 2.13
N LEU A 235 -0.77 18.32 1.87
CA LEU A 235 -1.16 17.72 0.60
C LEU A 235 -1.12 18.73 -0.55
N PHE A 236 -1.59 19.96 -0.30
CA PHE A 236 -1.44 21.05 -1.27
C PHE A 236 0.03 21.42 -1.49
N GLU A 237 0.83 21.55 -0.43
CA GLU A 237 2.25 21.86 -0.52
C GLU A 237 3.02 20.80 -1.32
N TYR A 238 2.76 19.52 -1.06
CA TYR A 238 3.29 18.39 -1.83
C TYR A 238 2.92 18.50 -3.31
N THR A 239 1.64 18.75 -3.60
CA THR A 239 1.13 18.90 -4.97
C THR A 239 1.83 20.05 -5.70
N LEU A 240 2.03 21.17 -5.02
CA LEU A 240 2.71 22.36 -5.54
C LEU A 240 4.20 22.09 -5.82
N VAL A 241 4.93 21.50 -4.87
CA VAL A 241 6.36 21.19 -5.03
C VAL A 241 6.57 20.18 -6.16
N LYS A 242 5.76 19.12 -6.20
CA LYS A 242 5.83 18.11 -7.25
C LYS A 242 5.61 18.69 -8.64
N THR A 243 4.56 19.51 -8.79
CA THR A 243 4.24 20.13 -10.08
C THR A 243 5.34 21.09 -10.53
N LYS A 244 5.89 21.89 -9.61
CA LYS A 244 7.05 22.74 -9.87
C LYS A 244 8.22 21.93 -10.38
N HIS A 245 8.57 20.84 -9.69
CA HIS A 245 9.72 20.01 -10.06
C HIS A 245 9.59 19.46 -11.49
N ILE A 246 8.44 18.89 -11.83
CA ILE A 246 8.20 18.31 -13.16
C ILE A 246 8.35 19.36 -14.27
N ILE A 247 7.77 20.55 -14.09
CA ILE A 247 7.89 21.63 -15.08
C ILE A 247 9.35 22.10 -15.24
N LEU A 248 10.13 22.08 -14.16
CA LEU A 248 11.55 22.46 -14.21
C LEU A 248 12.42 21.40 -14.87
N GLU A 249 12.16 20.13 -14.59
CA GLU A 249 12.85 19.00 -15.24
C GLU A 249 12.57 19.00 -16.75
N GLU A 250 11.31 19.20 -17.17
CA GLU A 250 10.92 19.34 -18.58
C GLU A 250 11.65 20.49 -19.31
N LYS A 251 11.96 21.60 -18.61
CA LYS A 251 12.60 22.78 -19.20
C LYS A 251 14.12 22.71 -19.23
N THR A 252 14.73 22.19 -18.17
CA THR A 252 16.19 22.31 -17.95
C THR A 252 16.93 20.99 -18.07
N GLY A 253 16.22 19.85 -18.08
CA GLY A 253 16.81 18.52 -18.03
C GLY A 253 17.65 18.27 -16.77
N SER A 254 17.51 19.11 -15.74
CA SER A 254 18.33 19.08 -14.52
C SER A 254 17.46 19.01 -13.28
N LYS A 255 17.79 18.10 -12.35
CA LYS A 255 17.16 17.95 -11.03
C LYS A 255 17.70 18.93 -9.98
N LYS A 256 18.32 20.05 -10.38
CA LYS A 256 19.01 20.95 -9.44
C LYS A 256 18.07 21.88 -8.66
N ILE A 257 18.53 22.24 -7.46
CA ILE A 257 17.85 23.01 -6.42
C ILE A 257 17.57 24.47 -6.84
N TYR A 258 16.28 24.81 -6.76
CA TYR A 258 15.60 26.02 -6.30
C TYR A 258 16.25 27.43 -6.46
N ASP A 259 15.59 28.29 -7.25
CA ASP A 259 15.50 29.76 -7.07
C ASP A 259 14.15 30.24 -7.66
N MET A 260 13.36 31.00 -6.89
CA MET A 260 12.02 31.51 -7.27
C MET A 260 12.09 32.72 -8.23
N ASN A 261 13.17 32.86 -8.99
CA ASN A 261 13.32 33.90 -10.00
C ASN A 261 12.97 33.35 -11.39
N TYR A 262 11.77 32.78 -11.52
CA TYR A 262 11.32 32.15 -12.75
C TYR A 262 10.65 33.14 -13.69
N ASP A 263 10.90 32.97 -14.98
CA ASP A 263 10.17 33.69 -16.02
C ASP A 263 8.66 33.44 -15.91
N SER A 264 7.87 34.46 -16.23
CA SER A 264 6.39 34.43 -16.23
C SER A 264 5.81 33.19 -16.93
N ASN A 265 6.45 32.70 -18.00
CA ASN A 265 6.05 31.48 -18.71
C ASN A 265 6.13 30.20 -17.84
N VAL A 266 7.14 30.06 -16.97
CA VAL A 266 7.23 28.91 -16.04
C VAL A 266 6.06 28.93 -15.07
N ILE A 267 5.72 30.11 -14.55
CA ILE A 267 4.63 30.29 -13.59
C ILE A 267 3.29 29.90 -14.21
N GLU A 268 3.00 30.33 -15.44
CA GLU A 268 1.77 29.94 -16.14
C GLU A 268 1.69 28.43 -16.39
N ARG A 269 2.81 27.78 -16.78
CA ARG A 269 2.84 26.31 -16.92
C ARG A 269 2.56 25.57 -15.62
N ILE A 270 3.09 26.07 -14.49
CA ILE A 270 2.79 25.51 -13.16
C ILE A 270 1.30 25.63 -12.87
N LYS A 271 0.69 26.80 -13.12
CA LYS A 271 -0.75 27.00 -12.94
C LYS A 271 -1.58 26.05 -13.80
N ASP A 272 -1.23 25.90 -15.08
CA ASP A 272 -1.95 25.03 -16.01
C ASP A 272 -1.92 23.56 -15.55
N ARG A 273 -0.77 23.09 -15.06
CA ARG A 273 -0.63 21.72 -14.52
C ARG A 273 -1.30 21.53 -13.16
N LEU A 274 -1.36 22.56 -12.33
CA LEU A 274 -2.05 22.51 -11.03
C LEU A 274 -3.57 22.56 -11.17
N MET A 275 -4.09 23.31 -12.15
CA MET A 275 -5.53 23.53 -12.34
C MET A 275 -6.39 22.26 -12.23
N PRO A 276 -6.06 21.11 -12.86
CA PRO A 276 -6.85 19.89 -12.72
C PRO A 276 -6.78 19.22 -11.33
N LEU A 277 -5.84 19.61 -10.47
CA LEU A 277 -5.62 19.06 -9.13
C LEU A 277 -6.32 19.90 -8.05
N LEU A 278 -6.37 21.22 -8.22
CA LEU A 278 -6.91 22.16 -7.22
C LEU A 278 -8.35 21.87 -6.75
N PRO A 279 -9.30 21.45 -7.61
CA PRO A 279 -10.67 21.15 -7.16
C PRO A 279 -10.75 20.05 -6.11
N PHE A 280 -9.71 19.21 -5.99
CA PHE A 280 -9.65 18.12 -5.03
C PHE A 280 -8.88 18.47 -3.76
N ILE A 281 -8.47 19.73 -3.56
CA ILE A 281 -7.92 20.24 -2.30
C ILE A 281 -9.05 20.91 -1.52
N ASP A 282 -9.32 20.39 -0.32
CA ASP A 282 -10.42 20.85 0.51
C ASP A 282 -10.00 22.02 1.42
N LEU A 283 -10.11 23.23 0.88
CA LEU A 283 -9.84 24.46 1.63
C LEU A 283 -10.71 24.61 2.89
N ARG A 284 -11.87 23.95 2.96
CA ARG A 284 -12.80 24.07 4.09
C ARG A 284 -12.22 23.51 5.38
N ILE A 285 -11.32 22.52 5.31
CA ILE A 285 -10.72 21.85 6.46
C ILE A 285 -9.31 22.36 6.79
N ILE A 286 -8.72 23.24 5.97
CA ILE A 286 -7.46 23.93 6.27
C ILE A 286 -7.71 25.06 7.28
N ASP A 287 -6.75 25.33 8.18
CA ASP A 287 -6.86 26.41 9.15
C ASP A 287 -7.09 27.77 8.45
N PRO A 288 -8.08 28.58 8.88
CA PRO A 288 -8.38 29.86 8.22
C PRO A 288 -7.18 30.81 8.13
N ASP A 289 -6.30 30.83 9.14
CA ASP A 289 -5.11 31.68 9.12
C ASP A 289 -4.13 31.21 8.04
N ASP A 290 -3.99 29.89 7.84
CA ASP A 290 -3.19 29.33 6.76
C ASP A 290 -3.79 29.63 5.37
N VAL A 291 -5.12 29.62 5.23
CA VAL A 291 -5.76 30.02 3.97
C VAL A 291 -5.43 31.47 3.62
N VAL A 292 -5.59 32.39 4.58
CA VAL A 292 -5.33 33.83 4.40
C VAL A 292 -3.84 34.12 4.15
N LEU A 293 -2.96 33.53 4.97
CA LEU A 293 -1.54 33.90 4.99
C LEU A 293 -0.71 33.14 3.94
N LYS A 294 -1.11 31.91 3.57
CA LYS A 294 -0.32 31.04 2.70
C LYS A 294 -0.98 30.76 1.35
N LEU A 295 -2.29 30.55 1.27
CA LEU A 295 -2.94 30.07 0.05
C LEU A 295 -3.50 31.18 -0.83
N GLU A 296 -4.28 32.11 -0.25
CA GLU A 296 -4.91 33.21 -0.96
C GLU A 296 -3.90 34.12 -1.70
N PRO A 297 -2.74 34.49 -1.12
CA PRO A 297 -1.75 35.34 -1.79
C PRO A 297 -1.15 34.70 -3.05
N LEU A 298 -1.17 33.38 -3.18
CA LEU A 298 -0.65 32.66 -4.35
C LEU A 298 -1.52 32.85 -5.60
N LYS A 299 -2.80 33.25 -5.42
CA LYS A 299 -3.77 33.44 -6.52
C LYS A 299 -3.89 32.21 -7.43
N LEU A 300 -3.78 31.01 -6.85
CA LEU A 300 -3.92 29.74 -7.56
C LEU A 300 -5.36 29.25 -7.56
N PHE A 301 -6.06 29.40 -6.44
CA PHE A 301 -7.45 28.96 -6.29
C PHE A 301 -8.44 29.99 -6.85
N PRO A 302 -9.55 29.54 -7.46
CA PRO A 302 -10.69 30.39 -7.77
C PRO A 302 -11.19 31.11 -6.50
N GLN A 303 -11.56 32.38 -6.65
CA GLN A 303 -12.09 33.20 -5.54
C GLN A 303 -13.35 32.60 -4.90
N GLU A 304 -14.15 31.89 -5.69
CA GLU A 304 -15.34 31.17 -5.22
C GLU A 304 -14.97 30.08 -4.20
N MET A 305 -13.93 29.27 -4.47
CA MET A 305 -13.47 28.23 -3.55
C MET A 305 -12.98 28.81 -2.22
N ILE A 306 -12.25 29.93 -2.27
CA ILE A 306 -11.77 30.65 -1.07
C ILE A 306 -12.95 31.19 -0.27
N THR A 307 -13.91 31.84 -0.95
CA THR A 307 -15.10 32.39 -0.30
C THR A 307 -15.96 31.30 0.35
N ASP A 308 -16.13 30.17 -0.34
CA ASP A 308 -16.91 29.05 0.16
C ASP A 308 -16.23 28.37 1.36
N ALA A 309 -14.90 28.29 1.39
CA ALA A 309 -14.15 27.83 2.56
C ALA A 309 -14.42 28.70 3.79
N TYR A 310 -14.40 30.04 3.64
CA TYR A 310 -14.72 30.95 4.74
C TYR A 310 -16.17 30.83 5.20
N ARG A 311 -17.14 30.76 4.26
CA ARG A 311 -18.55 30.56 4.58
C ARG A 311 -18.78 29.27 5.36
N TYR A 312 -18.17 28.17 4.92
CA TYR A 312 -18.24 26.88 5.60
C TYR A 312 -17.71 26.97 7.03
N ARG A 313 -16.58 27.64 7.25
CA ARG A 313 -16.01 27.85 8.60
C ARG A 313 -16.92 28.66 9.51
N ILE A 314 -17.60 29.68 8.97
CA ILE A 314 -18.59 30.47 9.74
C ILE A 314 -19.80 29.62 10.11
N GLU A 315 -20.32 28.82 9.18
CA GLU A 315 -21.42 27.89 9.42
C GLU A 315 -21.04 26.87 10.50
N LYS A 316 -19.80 26.40 10.48
CA LYS A 316 -19.23 25.38 11.35
C LYS A 316 -18.47 25.93 12.55
N LYS A 317 -18.66 27.20 12.93
CA LYS A 317 -17.89 27.88 14.00
C LYS A 317 -17.92 27.22 15.37
N HIS A 318 -18.89 26.33 15.61
CA HIS A 318 -19.03 25.57 16.87
C HIS A 318 -18.53 24.12 16.75
N GLU A 319 -18.13 23.68 15.56
CA GLU A 319 -17.61 22.36 15.29
C GLU A 319 -16.08 22.44 15.16
N LEU A 320 -15.38 21.59 15.91
CA LEU A 320 -13.94 21.41 15.72
C LEU A 320 -13.73 20.41 14.59
N LEU A 321 -13.11 20.88 13.52
CA LEU A 321 -12.83 20.09 12.32
C LEU A 321 -11.47 19.42 12.45
N GLN A 322 -11.34 18.24 11.85
CA GLN A 322 -10.05 17.61 11.63
C GLN A 322 -9.38 18.27 10.41
N PRO A 323 -8.12 18.72 10.50
CA PRO A 323 -7.43 19.38 9.39
C PRO A 323 -6.93 18.39 8.31
N MET A 324 -7.63 17.27 8.16
CA MET A 324 -7.29 16.17 7.27
C MET A 324 -8.55 15.42 6.86
N ARG A 325 -8.63 15.03 5.58
CA ARG A 325 -9.68 14.14 5.07
C ARG A 325 -9.55 12.74 5.68
N GLY A 326 -10.63 11.97 5.68
CA GLY A 326 -10.57 10.58 6.15
C GLY A 326 -10.36 10.40 7.65
N ARG A 327 -10.06 9.17 8.06
CA ARG A 327 -9.57 8.84 9.40
C ARG A 327 -8.06 8.94 9.42
N ILE A 328 -7.50 9.43 10.53
CA ILE A 328 -6.04 9.49 10.67
C ILE A 328 -5.45 8.08 10.70
N THR A 329 -4.36 7.91 9.95
CA THR A 329 -3.52 6.72 9.99
C THR A 329 -2.05 7.13 9.95
N PHE A 330 -1.18 6.21 10.36
CA PHE A 330 0.26 6.40 10.49
C PHE A 330 0.94 5.03 10.47
N ARG A 331 2.27 5.00 10.55
CA ARG A 331 3.05 3.76 10.70
C ARG A 331 3.87 3.80 11.97
N TRP A 332 4.12 2.63 12.54
CA TRP A 332 5.05 2.50 13.65
C TRP A 332 6.49 2.70 13.17
N LYS A 333 7.25 3.52 13.90
CA LYS A 333 8.67 3.78 13.65
C LYS A 333 9.45 3.51 14.93
N TYR A 334 10.46 2.64 14.83
CA TYR A 334 11.38 2.40 15.93
C TYR A 334 12.71 3.12 15.65
N GLU A 335 12.99 4.15 16.42
CA GLU A 335 14.29 4.84 16.42
C GLU A 335 15.06 4.47 17.68
N PHE A 336 16.18 3.75 17.52
CA PHE A 336 17.08 3.45 18.63
C PHE A 336 18.30 4.37 18.57
N GLU A 337 18.34 5.40 19.40
CA GLU A 337 19.47 6.34 19.47
C GLU A 337 20.60 5.91 20.43
N GLY A 338 20.59 4.67 20.93
CA GLY A 338 21.58 4.21 21.91
C GLY A 338 22.85 3.60 21.29
N LYS A 339 24.04 4.10 21.63
CA LYS A 339 25.31 3.37 21.44
C LYS A 339 25.49 2.27 22.51
N SER A 340 24.51 1.37 22.66
CA SER A 340 24.65 0.21 23.55
C SER A 340 25.43 -0.90 22.85
N LYS A 341 26.36 -1.55 23.56
CA LYS A 341 27.05 -2.74 23.05
C LYS A 341 26.12 -3.94 22.82
N ASN A 342 24.97 -3.95 23.51
CA ASN A 342 23.88 -4.91 23.35
C ASN A 342 22.55 -4.14 23.40
N PRO A 343 22.03 -3.63 22.27
CA PRO A 343 20.71 -3.03 22.24
C PRO A 343 19.64 -4.07 22.61
N PRO A 344 18.55 -3.68 23.32
CA PRO A 344 17.39 -4.56 23.45
C PRO A 344 16.87 -4.94 22.06
N SER A 345 16.36 -6.17 21.92
CA SER A 345 15.71 -6.61 20.69
C SER A 345 14.55 -5.66 20.35
N PRO A 346 14.53 -5.05 19.15
CA PRO A 346 13.49 -4.10 18.78
C PRO A 346 12.14 -4.81 18.66
N PRO A 347 11.02 -4.06 18.80
CA PRO A 347 9.71 -4.57 18.41
C PRO A 347 9.71 -4.95 16.92
N ILE A 348 8.96 -5.99 16.58
CA ILE A 348 8.77 -6.48 15.21
C ILE A 348 7.68 -5.63 14.56
N ILE A 349 8.03 -4.94 13.47
CA ILE A 349 7.10 -4.12 12.71
C ILE A 349 6.83 -4.83 11.38
N THR A 350 5.57 -5.11 11.08
CA THR A 350 5.13 -5.87 9.89
C THR A 350 3.96 -5.16 9.20
N ASN A 351 3.52 -5.71 8.06
CA ASN A 351 2.37 -5.20 7.30
C ASN A 351 2.57 -3.72 6.94
N ASN A 352 3.69 -3.42 6.28
CA ASN A 352 4.12 -2.06 5.90
C ASN A 352 4.03 -1.02 7.02
N GLY A 353 4.45 -1.37 8.25
CA GLY A 353 4.45 -0.45 9.37
C GLY A 353 3.15 -0.35 10.16
N PHE A 354 2.06 -1.00 9.72
CA PHE A 354 0.75 -0.88 10.37
C PHE A 354 0.55 -1.85 11.54
N THR A 355 1.47 -2.79 11.75
CA THR A 355 1.39 -3.79 12.82
C THR A 355 2.67 -3.80 13.63
N VAL A 356 2.55 -3.81 14.95
CA VAL A 356 3.68 -3.92 15.88
C VAL A 356 3.47 -5.08 16.83
N GLU A 357 4.54 -5.83 17.07
CA GLU A 357 4.57 -7.00 17.93
C GLU A 357 5.84 -7.01 18.79
N VAL A 358 5.73 -7.49 20.03
CA VAL A 358 6.90 -7.77 20.88
C VAL A 358 7.09 -9.27 21.00
N ASP A 359 8.31 -9.75 20.77
CA ASP A 359 8.65 -11.17 20.89
C ASP A 359 8.28 -11.70 22.30
N SER A 360 7.74 -12.91 22.37
CA SER A 360 7.26 -13.53 23.62
C SER A 360 8.36 -13.75 24.67
N ASN A 361 9.63 -13.73 24.26
CA ASN A 361 10.79 -13.89 25.14
C ASN A 361 11.26 -12.56 25.77
N ILE A 362 10.80 -11.41 25.25
CA ILE A 362 11.17 -10.08 25.77
C ILE A 362 10.30 -9.77 26.98
N LYS A 363 10.91 -9.62 28.16
CA LYS A 363 10.19 -9.38 29.43
C LYS A 363 9.96 -7.91 29.78
N ASN A 364 10.63 -7.02 29.05
CA ASN A 364 10.57 -5.58 29.29
C ASN A 364 9.63 -4.92 28.30
N TYR A 365 8.94 -3.88 28.76
CA TYR A 365 8.11 -3.06 27.88
C TYR A 365 8.93 -2.45 26.76
N GLN A 366 8.41 -2.52 25.54
CA GLN A 366 8.91 -1.85 24.35
C GLN A 366 7.91 -0.75 23.99
N SER A 367 8.38 0.48 24.02
CA SER A 367 7.60 1.66 23.68
C SER A 367 7.95 2.12 22.27
N ILE A 368 6.94 2.48 21.49
CA ILE A 368 7.09 2.87 20.09
C ILE A 368 6.12 4.00 19.74
N MET A 369 6.56 4.86 18.83
CA MET A 369 5.81 6.01 18.34
C MET A 369 5.37 5.78 16.89
N GLY A 370 4.29 6.44 16.52
CA GLY A 370 3.90 6.61 15.12
C GLY A 370 4.81 7.61 14.40
N ASP A 371 4.87 7.50 13.07
CA ASP A 371 5.60 8.42 12.18
C ASP A 371 4.82 9.72 11.90
N LEU A 372 3.62 9.89 12.46
CA LEU A 372 2.77 11.06 12.27
C LEU A 372 2.91 12.05 13.43
N VAL A 373 3.22 13.29 13.08
CA VAL A 373 3.17 14.43 14.00
C VAL A 373 1.75 14.99 14.06
N ILE A 374 1.13 14.94 15.22
CA ILE A 374 -0.14 15.60 15.53
C ILE A 374 0.17 17.02 16.01
N LYS A 375 -0.24 18.01 15.22
CA LYS A 375 0.01 19.43 15.48
C LYS A 375 -1.08 20.31 14.87
N GLY A 376 -1.07 21.58 15.26
CA GLY A 376 -2.08 22.56 14.84
C GLY A 376 -3.37 22.43 15.65
N ASN A 377 -4.35 23.29 15.34
CA ASN A 377 -5.65 23.28 15.99
C ASN A 377 -6.57 22.20 15.40
N GLY A 378 -7.56 21.77 16.20
CA GLY A 378 -8.62 20.86 15.76
C GLY A 378 -8.62 19.51 16.46
N ILE A 379 -9.47 18.62 15.96
CA ILE A 379 -9.67 17.27 16.49
C ILE A 379 -8.99 16.24 15.59
N HIS A 380 -8.24 15.32 16.19
CA HIS A 380 -7.52 14.25 15.52
C HIS A 380 -8.00 12.90 16.04
N LYS A 381 -8.44 11.99 15.15
CA LYS A 381 -8.99 10.69 15.53
C LYS A 381 -8.37 9.52 14.77
N TRP A 382 -7.99 8.49 15.51
CA TRP A 382 -7.51 7.21 14.95
C TRP A 382 -7.89 6.04 15.84
N ASP A 383 -7.74 4.84 15.27
CA ASP A 383 -8.19 3.59 15.87
C ASP A 383 -7.04 2.57 15.92
N ILE A 384 -6.91 1.86 17.04
CA ILE A 384 -5.94 0.78 17.21
C ILE A 384 -6.68 -0.49 17.63
N SER A 385 -6.51 -1.54 16.84
CA SER A 385 -7.04 -2.88 17.09
C SER A 385 -6.06 -3.70 17.94
N VAL A 386 -6.60 -4.41 18.92
CA VAL A 386 -5.82 -5.26 19.82
C VAL A 386 -5.84 -6.71 19.33
N GLU A 387 -4.73 -7.16 18.76
CA GLU A 387 -4.63 -8.52 18.19
C GLU A 387 -4.18 -9.55 19.22
N ASN A 388 -3.30 -9.18 20.15
CA ASN A 388 -2.86 -10.07 21.21
C ASN A 388 -2.52 -9.31 22.49
N LEU A 389 -2.90 -9.90 23.63
CA LEU A 389 -2.62 -9.42 24.98
C LEU A 389 -2.10 -10.58 25.82
N ASN A 390 -0.93 -10.39 26.41
CA ASN A 390 -0.30 -11.34 27.34
C ASN A 390 0.14 -10.69 28.66
N ASP A 391 0.19 -9.35 28.68
CA ASP A 391 0.38 -8.49 29.83
C ASP A 391 -0.38 -7.18 29.55
N THR A 392 -0.29 -6.21 30.46
CA THR A 392 -0.84 -4.87 30.21
C THR A 392 -0.21 -4.25 28.96
N ILE A 393 -1.04 -3.67 28.09
CA ILE A 393 -0.61 -2.85 26.95
C ILE A 393 -1.13 -1.44 27.17
N TYR A 394 -0.34 -0.44 26.77
CA TYR A 394 -0.70 0.96 26.87
C TYR A 394 -0.84 1.56 25.47
N ILE A 395 -1.94 2.27 25.22
CA ILE A 395 -2.23 2.95 23.95
C ILE A 395 -2.53 4.43 24.23
N GLY A 396 -1.87 5.35 23.52
CA GLY A 396 -1.89 6.75 23.90
C GLY A 396 -1.20 7.72 22.95
N ILE A 397 -0.75 8.83 23.52
CA ILE A 397 0.01 9.90 22.89
C ILE A 397 1.19 10.36 23.76
N CYS A 398 2.22 10.92 23.13
CA CYS A 398 3.39 11.49 23.81
C CYS A 398 4.06 12.60 22.98
N GLY A 399 4.91 13.41 23.63
CA GLY A 399 5.81 14.38 22.96
C GLY A 399 7.15 13.77 22.54
N ILE A 400 8.01 14.55 21.86
CA ILE A 400 9.29 14.09 21.28
C ILE A 400 10.45 13.98 22.30
N ASP A 401 10.57 14.92 23.25
CA ASP A 401 11.68 15.00 24.22
C ASP A 401 11.52 14.06 25.43
N GLU A 402 10.70 13.03 25.26
CA GLU A 402 10.15 12.24 26.34
C GLU A 402 10.89 10.89 26.43
N LYS A 403 11.75 10.70 27.43
CA LYS A 403 12.35 9.36 27.67
C LYS A 403 11.23 8.36 28.02
N PHE A 404 11.05 7.34 27.19
CA PHE A 404 9.94 6.40 27.30
C PHE A 404 10.16 5.32 28.35
N ASP A 405 9.85 5.66 29.60
CA ASP A 405 9.65 4.68 30.66
C ASP A 405 8.21 4.11 30.63
N LYS A 406 7.98 2.99 31.32
CA LYS A 406 6.64 2.39 31.44
C LYS A 406 5.66 3.40 32.07
N PRO A 407 4.44 3.59 31.52
CA PRO A 407 3.40 4.39 32.16
C PRO A 407 3.19 3.99 33.63
N GLY A 408 3.31 4.97 34.54
CA GLY A 408 3.20 4.76 35.99
C GLY A 408 4.50 4.48 36.74
N ASP A 409 5.65 4.33 36.08
CA ASP A 409 6.95 4.34 36.78
C ASP A 409 7.25 5.76 37.34
N LYS A 410 8.02 5.87 38.43
CA LYS A 410 8.39 7.18 39.01
C LYS A 410 9.18 8.04 38.03
N THR A 411 9.81 7.40 37.05
CA THR A 411 10.57 8.04 35.98
C THR A 411 9.71 8.39 34.77
N TYR A 412 8.46 7.89 34.69
CA TYR A 412 7.46 8.27 33.68
C TYR A 412 7.07 9.73 33.85
N GLN A 413 7.64 10.57 33.00
CA GLN A 413 7.51 12.02 33.10
C GLN A 413 6.58 12.62 32.04
N TYR A 414 5.99 11.77 31.20
CA TYR A 414 5.73 12.10 29.80
C TYR A 414 4.65 11.21 29.16
N GLY A 415 3.66 11.79 28.49
CA GLY A 415 2.60 11.06 27.76
C GLY A 415 1.27 10.82 28.48
N TRP A 416 0.26 10.40 27.71
CA TRP A 416 -1.09 10.07 28.13
C TRP A 416 -1.54 8.76 27.48
N ALA A 417 -1.88 7.75 28.27
CA ALA A 417 -2.22 6.43 27.73
C ALA A 417 -3.32 5.71 28.52
N LEU A 418 -4.14 4.93 27.81
CA LEU A 418 -5.05 3.95 28.38
C LEU A 418 -4.35 2.59 28.46
N GLY A 419 -4.30 2.01 29.66
CA GLY A 419 -3.87 0.63 29.89
C GLY A 419 -5.00 -0.36 29.72
N SER A 420 -4.70 -1.57 29.24
CA SER A 420 -5.69 -2.67 29.16
C SER A 420 -6.23 -3.10 30.53
N ASP A 421 -5.53 -2.72 31.60
CA ASP A 421 -5.96 -2.87 32.98
C ASP A 421 -7.06 -1.89 33.43
N GLY A 422 -7.49 -0.97 32.55
CA GLY A 422 -8.52 0.02 32.84
C GLY A 422 -8.00 1.19 33.67
N TYR A 423 -6.74 1.56 33.50
CA TYR A 423 -6.21 2.79 34.07
C TYR A 423 -5.84 3.76 32.96
N VAL A 424 -6.11 5.03 33.19
CA VAL A 424 -5.58 6.10 32.34
C VAL A 424 -4.42 6.75 33.09
N TYR A 425 -3.30 6.82 32.40
CA TYR A 425 -2.03 7.33 32.89
C TYR A 425 -1.78 8.70 32.28
N ASN A 426 -1.30 9.62 33.09
CA ASN A 426 -0.79 10.92 32.66
C ASN A 426 0.48 11.25 33.48
N LYS A 427 1.00 12.46 33.32
CA LYS A 427 2.21 12.94 33.99
C LYS A 427 2.17 12.72 35.52
N ARG A 428 2.86 11.67 35.99
CA ARG A 428 3.03 11.25 37.40
C ARG A 428 1.74 10.88 38.15
N ASP A 429 0.62 10.67 37.45
CA ASP A 429 -0.64 10.28 38.07
C ASP A 429 -1.36 9.22 37.23
N TRP A 430 -2.27 8.49 37.87
CA TRP A 430 -3.11 7.49 37.22
C TRP A 430 -4.48 7.49 37.86
N LYS A 431 -5.50 7.31 37.02
CA LYS A 431 -6.88 7.22 37.47
C LYS A 431 -7.52 5.97 36.92
N ARG A 432 -8.20 5.24 37.80
CA ARG A 432 -9.00 4.08 37.39
C ARG A 432 -10.12 4.57 36.50
N ASN A 433 -10.20 3.96 35.32
CA ASN A 433 -11.26 4.15 34.35
C ASN A 433 -11.90 2.77 34.10
N ASN A 434 -13.19 2.61 34.34
CA ASN A 434 -13.82 1.29 34.22
C ASN A 434 -13.84 0.70 32.79
N GLY A 435 -13.26 1.39 31.80
CA GLY A 435 -13.00 0.89 30.44
C GLY A 435 -11.72 0.06 30.36
N LYS A 436 -11.83 -1.24 30.62
CA LYS A 436 -10.80 -2.25 30.26
C LYS A 436 -11.00 -2.70 28.81
N PHE A 437 -9.92 -3.01 28.11
CA PHE A 437 -9.96 -3.58 26.77
C PHE A 437 -9.23 -4.93 26.70
N THR A 438 -9.68 -5.80 25.80
CA THR A 438 -9.16 -7.15 25.58
C THR A 438 -8.87 -7.43 24.09
N VAL A 439 -8.44 -8.65 23.76
CA VAL A 439 -8.18 -9.09 22.39
C VAL A 439 -9.47 -8.98 21.57
N GLY A 440 -9.37 -8.38 20.38
CA GLY A 440 -10.50 -8.12 19.48
C GLY A 440 -11.15 -6.74 19.67
N ASP A 441 -10.83 -6.02 20.75
CA ASP A 441 -11.33 -4.66 20.95
C ASP A 441 -10.58 -3.65 20.07
N VAL A 442 -11.26 -2.56 19.75
CA VAL A 442 -10.69 -1.37 19.11
C VAL A 442 -10.66 -0.23 20.11
N VAL A 443 -9.46 0.29 20.38
CA VAL A 443 -9.28 1.51 21.15
C VAL A 443 -9.32 2.70 20.20
N ASN A 444 -10.28 3.61 20.42
CA ASN A 444 -10.42 4.84 19.66
C ASN A 444 -9.80 5.98 20.47
N ILE A 445 -8.93 6.75 19.81
CA ILE A 445 -8.24 7.88 20.40
C ILE A 445 -8.74 9.16 19.73
N THR A 446 -9.09 10.15 20.52
CA THR A 446 -9.49 11.48 20.05
C THR A 446 -8.66 12.53 20.78
N VAL A 447 -7.86 13.29 20.03
CA VAL A 447 -7.08 14.40 20.57
C VAL A 447 -7.68 15.70 20.09
N ASP A 448 -8.07 16.55 21.01
CA ASP A 448 -8.43 17.94 20.75
C ASP A 448 -7.23 18.82 21.08
N MET A 449 -6.51 19.25 20.04
CA MET A 449 -5.32 20.08 20.19
C MET A 449 -5.65 21.52 20.58
N THR A 450 -6.89 21.97 20.33
CA THR A 450 -7.37 23.31 20.68
C THR A 450 -7.70 23.40 22.17
N ALA A 451 -8.45 22.42 22.69
CA ALA A 451 -8.75 22.33 24.12
C ALA A 451 -7.60 21.71 24.93
N LYS A 452 -6.64 21.06 24.26
CA LYS A 452 -5.55 20.27 24.87
C LYS A 452 -6.09 19.08 25.70
N HIS A 453 -7.08 18.37 25.14
CA HIS A 453 -7.75 17.21 25.74
C HIS A 453 -7.50 15.93 24.94
N CYS A 454 -7.38 14.78 25.62
CA CYS A 454 -7.32 13.47 24.97
C CYS A 454 -8.41 12.57 25.54
N TYR A 455 -9.18 11.93 24.65
CA TYR A 455 -10.29 11.06 25.01
C TYR A 455 -10.02 9.65 24.51
N PHE A 456 -10.36 8.69 25.36
CA PHE A 456 -10.25 7.26 25.04
C PHE A 456 -11.64 6.61 25.05
N SER A 457 -11.93 5.89 23.97
CA SER A 457 -13.12 5.06 23.84
C SER A 457 -12.71 3.63 23.46
N ILE A 458 -13.54 2.65 23.82
CA ILE A 458 -13.34 1.26 23.41
C ILE A 458 -14.59 0.84 22.65
N ASN A 459 -14.42 0.34 21.42
CA ASN A 459 -15.51 -0.03 20.52
C ASN A 459 -16.56 1.09 20.36
N ASN A 460 -16.11 2.35 20.26
CA ASN A 460 -16.90 3.58 20.20
C ASN A 460 -17.73 3.92 21.46
N GLN A 461 -17.55 3.20 22.56
CA GLN A 461 -18.11 3.59 23.85
C GLN A 461 -17.10 4.47 24.58
N THR A 462 -17.48 5.72 24.89
CA THR A 462 -16.57 6.66 25.56
C THR A 462 -16.49 6.38 27.04
N PHE A 463 -15.26 6.25 27.54
CA PHE A 463 -15.02 5.92 28.94
C PHE A 463 -14.30 7.04 29.70
N TYR A 464 -13.48 7.87 29.05
CA TYR A 464 -12.64 8.84 29.79
C TYR A 464 -12.13 10.04 29.01
N GLU A 465 -11.94 11.13 29.77
CA GLU A 465 -11.27 12.38 29.39
C GLU A 465 -9.96 12.51 30.19
N ALA A 466 -8.83 12.42 29.51
CA ALA A 466 -7.52 12.79 30.05
C ALA A 466 -7.30 14.28 29.79
N ILE A 467 -7.50 15.09 30.83
CA ILE A 467 -7.19 16.53 30.79
C ILE A 467 -5.66 16.67 30.84
N GLY A 468 -5.08 17.16 29.75
CA GLY A 468 -3.69 17.56 29.69
C GLY A 468 -3.53 18.99 30.15
N TYR A 469 -3.22 19.24 31.42
CA TYR A 469 -2.85 20.60 31.87
C TYR A 469 -1.59 21.15 31.17
N ALA A 470 -0.88 20.35 30.35
CA ALA A 470 0.35 20.71 29.64
C ALA A 470 0.62 19.81 28.40
N PHE A 471 -0.32 19.68 27.46
CA PHE A 471 0.00 19.02 26.17
C PHE A 471 1.04 19.84 25.39
N PRO A 472 2.10 19.21 24.86
CA PRO A 472 3.00 19.87 23.92
C PRO A 472 2.26 20.27 22.63
N ASP A 473 2.90 21.11 21.83
CA ASP A 473 2.35 21.54 20.52
C ASP A 473 2.50 20.47 19.44
N GLU A 474 3.40 19.51 19.65
CA GLU A 474 3.59 18.35 18.79
C GLU A 474 3.43 17.07 19.62
N LEU A 475 2.55 16.20 19.14
CA LEU A 475 2.24 14.91 19.74
C LEU A 475 2.42 13.79 18.73
N TYR A 476 2.66 12.59 19.23
CA TYR A 476 2.81 11.38 18.44
C TYR A 476 1.86 10.31 18.97
N PRO A 477 1.22 9.52 18.09
CA PRO A 477 0.59 8.28 18.49
C PRO A 477 1.62 7.37 19.17
N PHE A 478 1.20 6.69 20.24
CA PHE A 478 2.12 5.95 21.10
C PHE A 478 1.53 4.63 21.56
N VAL A 479 2.37 3.60 21.63
CA VAL A 479 2.03 2.35 22.33
C VAL A 479 3.22 1.82 23.14
N SER A 480 2.91 1.11 24.22
CA SER A 480 3.89 0.37 25.00
C SER A 480 3.40 -1.05 25.25
N LEU A 481 4.21 -2.01 24.82
CA LEU A 481 3.87 -3.43 24.69
C LEU A 481 4.85 -4.29 25.48
N ASN A 482 4.39 -5.39 26.06
CA ASN A 482 5.26 -6.41 26.66
C ASN A 482 5.14 -7.74 25.90
N LYS A 483 5.88 -8.77 26.34
CA LYS A 483 5.97 -10.14 25.75
C LYS A 483 4.72 -10.58 24.99
N GLY A 484 4.82 -10.76 23.68
CA GLY A 484 3.74 -11.29 22.84
C GLY A 484 2.58 -10.32 22.58
N GLY A 485 2.63 -9.09 23.10
CA GLY A 485 1.66 -8.05 22.79
C GLY A 485 1.71 -7.68 21.31
N LYS A 486 0.54 -7.57 20.68
CA LYS A 486 0.41 -7.28 19.24
C LYS A 486 -0.75 -6.33 18.97
N LEU A 487 -0.46 -5.27 18.21
CA LEU A 487 -1.43 -4.24 17.84
C LEU A 487 -1.40 -3.97 16.35
N HIS A 488 -2.56 -3.55 15.82
CA HIS A 488 -2.73 -3.16 14.42
C HIS A 488 -3.46 -1.82 14.31
N ILE A 489 -2.98 -0.93 13.45
CA ILE A 489 -3.64 0.36 13.16
C ILE A 489 -4.82 0.09 12.23
N LYS A 490 -6.03 0.52 12.63
CA LYS A 490 -7.28 0.17 11.95
C LYS A 490 -7.77 1.24 10.98
#